data_AF-A0A950I0L1-F1
#
_entry.id   AF-A0A950I0L1-F1
#
_cell.length_a   1.000
_cell.length_b   1.000
_cell.length_c   1.000
_cell.angle_alpha   90.00
_cell.angle_beta   90.00
_cell.angle_gamma   90.00
#
_symmetry.space_group_name_H-M   'P 1'
#
loop_
_entity.id
_entity.type
_entity.pdbx_description
1 polymer ?
#
loop_
_entity_poly.entity_id
_entity_poly.type
_entity_poly.pdbx_seq_one_letter_code
_entity_poly.pdbx_strand_id
1 'polypeptide(L)'
;MNKTLLVTTSAISVIGIGNANLMACPMHGDTAFKEAKNFKSTQTTGAKMINKPETLLQLLSNIKALSDDNAFSRIEYYTDESLTSTLGGERVVWRQDTDKWKMGWLEGFEKIVESHALPNGNVFPGIQLHFLFDARGDVAKYRIDLRLAKNAHVTFETAEELFGKDWVLDEDAVLSRAMTPTRNFFSPTHPMGNTPIIYSPEAAGKGKQIAIEFNEHGEVQTVRVSGEVK
;
A
#
# COMPACT_ATOMS: atom_id res chain seq x y z
N MET A 1 39.63 -44.12 -4.37
CA MET A 1 38.35 -43.70 -4.98
C MET A 1 37.25 -43.87 -3.95
N ASN A 2 36.82 -42.78 -3.30
CA ASN A 2 35.44 -42.57 -2.85
C ASN A 2 35.30 -41.14 -2.33
N LYS A 3 34.11 -40.59 -2.55
CA LYS A 3 33.80 -39.17 -2.73
C LYS A 3 33.70 -38.43 -1.38
N THR A 4 34.44 -37.33 -1.28
CA THR A 4 34.21 -36.27 -0.30
C THR A 4 32.99 -35.45 -0.75
N LEU A 5 31.91 -35.51 0.02
CA LEU A 5 30.75 -34.63 -0.13
C LEU A 5 31.08 -33.32 0.59
N LEU A 6 31.43 -32.26 -0.15
CA LEU A 6 31.43 -30.90 0.39
C LEU A 6 29.97 -30.42 0.37
N VAL A 7 29.35 -30.40 1.54
CA VAL A 7 28.10 -29.67 1.76
C VAL A 7 28.48 -28.19 1.88
N THR A 8 28.27 -27.43 0.82
CA THR A 8 28.31 -25.97 0.87
C THR A 8 27.06 -25.49 1.59
N THR A 9 27.22 -25.07 2.84
CA THR A 9 26.26 -24.27 3.58
C THR A 9 26.07 -22.93 2.88
N SER A 10 24.97 -22.78 2.14
CA SER A 10 24.50 -21.48 1.68
C SER A 10 24.00 -20.70 2.88
N ALA A 11 24.68 -19.58 3.17
CA ALA A 11 24.35 -18.64 4.22
C ALA A 11 22.90 -18.15 4.07
N ILE A 12 22.14 -18.30 5.15
CA ILE A 12 20.86 -17.62 5.36
C ILE A 12 21.19 -16.15 5.58
N SER A 13 21.08 -15.34 4.53
CA SER A 13 21.05 -13.89 4.67
C SER A 13 19.68 -13.47 5.16
N VAL A 14 19.59 -13.32 6.48
CA VAL A 14 18.60 -12.49 7.17
C VAL A 14 18.70 -11.09 6.57
N ILE A 15 17.67 -10.63 5.86
CA ILE A 15 17.53 -9.20 5.56
C ILE A 15 17.13 -8.53 6.87
N GLY A 16 18.15 -8.19 7.64
CA GLY A 16 18.06 -7.28 8.76
C GLY A 16 17.54 -5.93 8.28
N ILE A 17 16.60 -5.39 9.04
CA ILE A 17 16.16 -4.01 8.94
C ILE A 17 17.37 -3.15 9.29
N GLY A 18 18.12 -2.76 8.26
CA GLY A 18 19.27 -1.87 8.37
C GLY A 18 18.80 -0.45 8.64
N ASN A 19 18.89 -0.03 9.90
CA ASN A 19 19.11 1.37 10.24
C ASN A 19 20.36 1.85 9.50
N ALA A 20 20.19 2.72 8.51
CA ALA A 20 21.31 3.43 7.90
C ALA A 20 20.93 4.89 7.66
N ASN A 21 21.51 5.75 8.50
CA ASN A 21 21.92 7.12 8.23
C ASN A 21 20.84 8.18 8.00
N LEU A 22 20.19 8.58 9.09
CA LEU A 22 19.88 9.98 9.37
C LEU A 22 21.19 10.75 9.56
N MET A 23 21.81 11.18 8.46
CA MET A 23 22.83 12.23 8.50
C MET A 23 22.11 13.58 8.57
N ALA A 24 22.33 14.27 9.68
CA ALA A 24 21.93 15.65 9.88
C ALA A 24 22.58 16.54 8.81
N CYS A 25 21.76 17.32 8.10
CA CYS A 25 22.24 18.50 7.37
C CYS A 25 21.75 19.75 8.12
N PRO A 26 22.59 20.79 8.24
CA PRO A 26 22.38 21.89 9.17
C PRO A 26 21.24 22.80 8.71
N MET A 27 20.44 23.25 9.69
CA MET A 27 19.56 24.41 9.55
C MET A 27 20.41 25.62 9.14
N HIS A 28 20.05 26.31 8.06
CA HIS A 28 20.29 27.75 7.87
C HIS A 28 19.33 28.27 6.80
N GLY A 29 18.68 29.39 7.10
CA GLY A 29 18.17 30.32 6.08
C GLY A 29 16.66 30.39 5.94
N ASP A 30 16.05 31.22 6.78
CA ASP A 30 14.79 31.91 6.47
C ASP A 30 14.78 32.40 5.02
N THR A 31 13.74 32.03 4.27
CA THR A 31 13.06 32.97 3.38
C THR A 31 11.60 32.57 3.29
N ALA A 32 10.76 33.53 3.67
CA ALA A 32 9.32 33.47 3.61
C ALA A 32 8.85 33.17 2.19
N PHE A 33 8.00 32.15 2.04
CA PHE A 33 7.08 32.05 0.91
C PHE A 33 5.66 31.99 1.47
N LYS A 34 5.01 33.17 1.42
CA LYS A 34 3.55 33.26 1.35
C LYS A 34 3.11 32.63 0.02
N GLU A 35 1.87 32.14 0.03
CA GLU A 35 1.10 31.62 -1.11
C GLU A 35 1.14 30.10 -1.35
N ALA A 36 0.62 29.35 -0.37
CA ALA A 36 -0.20 28.17 -0.64
C ALA A 36 -1.66 28.50 -0.32
N LYS A 37 -2.23 29.46 -1.05
CA LYS A 37 -3.68 29.70 -1.10
C LYS A 37 -4.08 29.59 -2.56
N ASN A 38 -5.09 28.75 -2.83
CA ASN A 38 -5.72 28.45 -4.11
C ASN A 38 -5.28 27.14 -4.79
N PHE A 39 -5.48 26.03 -4.09
CA PHE A 39 -6.02 24.84 -4.75
C PHE A 39 -7.52 24.74 -4.39
N LYS A 40 -8.34 25.60 -5.01
CA LYS A 40 -9.78 25.35 -5.05
C LYS A 40 -9.99 24.28 -6.11
N SER A 41 -10.10 23.03 -5.65
CA SER A 41 -10.56 21.91 -6.45
C SER A 41 -11.97 22.19 -6.98
N THR A 42 -12.08 22.72 -8.19
CA THR A 42 -13.26 22.55 -9.01
C THR A 42 -13.21 21.19 -9.66
N GLN A 43 -14.04 20.25 -9.22
CA GLN A 43 -14.58 19.23 -10.11
C GLN A 43 -15.88 18.63 -9.57
N THR A 44 -16.92 18.82 -10.37
CA THR A 44 -18.21 18.15 -10.34
C THR A 44 -18.08 16.81 -11.05
N THR A 45 -18.46 15.69 -10.41
CA THR A 45 -19.26 14.57 -10.96
C THR A 45 -19.34 13.46 -9.92
N GLY A 46 -20.52 13.24 -9.34
CA GLY A 46 -20.92 12.02 -8.62
C GLY A 46 -19.91 11.41 -7.65
N ALA A 47 -19.52 12.13 -6.59
CA ALA A 47 -18.77 11.52 -5.50
C ALA A 47 -19.60 10.36 -4.92
N LYS A 48 -19.25 9.12 -5.26
CA LYS A 48 -19.78 7.93 -4.59
C LYS A 48 -19.42 8.13 -3.13
N MET A 49 -20.44 8.38 -2.29
CA MET A 49 -20.22 8.69 -0.88
C MET A 49 -19.44 7.53 -0.26
N ILE A 50 -18.17 7.78 0.09
CA ILE A 50 -17.30 6.77 0.70
C ILE A 50 -17.74 6.64 2.15
N ASN A 51 -18.39 5.52 2.45
CA ASN A 51 -18.84 5.19 3.80
C ASN A 51 -17.74 4.44 4.56
N LYS A 52 -17.85 4.44 5.88
CA LYS A 52 -16.97 3.63 6.75
C LYS A 52 -17.07 2.16 6.35
N PRO A 53 -15.95 1.49 6.04
CA PRO A 53 -15.99 0.10 5.61
C PRO A 53 -16.34 -0.82 6.79
N GLU A 54 -17.26 -1.74 6.55
CA GLU A 54 -17.66 -2.80 7.48
C GLU A 54 -17.06 -4.16 7.09
N THR A 55 -16.57 -4.29 5.85
CA THR A 55 -15.96 -5.51 5.32
C THR A 55 -14.61 -5.21 4.65
N LEU A 56 -13.74 -6.23 4.55
CA LEU A 56 -12.46 -6.07 3.88
C LEU A 56 -12.63 -5.64 2.42
N LEU A 57 -13.62 -6.21 1.72
CA LEU A 57 -13.92 -5.83 0.35
C LEU A 57 -14.33 -4.35 0.24
N GLN A 58 -15.13 -3.83 1.17
CA GLN A 58 -15.46 -2.41 1.22
C GLN A 58 -14.23 -1.54 1.51
N LEU A 59 -13.33 -1.97 2.41
CA LEU A 59 -12.07 -1.29 2.67
C LEU A 59 -11.21 -1.21 1.40
N LEU A 60 -11.03 -2.33 0.70
CA LEU A 60 -10.29 -2.37 -0.56
C LEU A 60 -10.95 -1.51 -1.64
N SER A 61 -12.29 -1.50 -1.71
CA SER A 61 -13.03 -0.64 -2.63
C SER A 61 -12.84 0.85 -2.33
N ASN A 62 -12.85 1.23 -1.05
CA ASN A 62 -12.57 2.60 -0.62
C ASN A 62 -11.13 3.00 -0.98
N ILE A 63 -10.15 2.13 -0.74
CA ILE A 63 -8.76 2.35 -1.12
C ILE A 63 -8.63 2.60 -2.63
N LYS A 64 -9.31 1.80 -3.47
CA LYS A 64 -9.34 2.02 -4.92
C LYS A 64 -9.93 3.39 -5.26
N ALA A 65 -11.13 3.69 -4.76
CA ALA A 65 -11.82 4.95 -5.05
C ALA A 65 -11.00 6.18 -4.63
N LEU A 66 -10.40 6.16 -3.45
CA LEU A 66 -9.52 7.22 -2.95
C LEU A 66 -8.25 7.37 -3.79
N SER A 67 -7.70 6.27 -4.29
CA SER A 67 -6.56 6.28 -5.21
C SER A 67 -6.94 6.90 -6.56
N ASP A 68 -8.07 6.48 -7.13
CA ASP A 68 -8.61 7.01 -8.40
C ASP A 68 -8.84 8.53 -8.28
N ASP A 69 -9.44 8.98 -7.18
CA ASP A 69 -9.77 10.39 -6.88
C ASP A 69 -8.57 11.25 -6.39
N ASN A 70 -7.33 10.73 -6.40
CA ASN A 70 -6.16 11.44 -5.88
C ASN A 70 -6.34 11.94 -4.42
N ALA A 71 -7.10 11.24 -3.59
CA ALA A 71 -7.30 11.63 -2.19
C ALA A 71 -6.00 11.52 -1.39
N PHE A 72 -5.23 10.46 -1.60
CA PHE A 72 -3.97 10.23 -0.88
C PHE A 72 -2.84 11.21 -1.26
N SER A 73 -2.94 11.98 -2.35
CA SER A 73 -1.96 13.02 -2.68
C SER A 73 -2.29 14.37 -2.06
N ARG A 74 -3.40 14.47 -1.31
CA ARG A 74 -3.89 15.71 -0.70
C ARG A 74 -3.63 15.69 0.80
N ILE A 75 -2.92 16.70 1.31
CA ILE A 75 -2.57 16.72 2.74
C ILE A 75 -3.81 16.82 3.64
N GLU A 76 -4.85 17.50 3.18
CA GLU A 76 -6.13 17.65 3.89
C GLU A 76 -6.88 16.33 4.10
N TYR A 77 -6.53 15.28 3.35
CA TYR A 77 -7.09 13.94 3.58
C TYR A 77 -6.52 13.30 4.86
N TYR A 78 -5.31 13.68 5.29
CA TYR A 78 -4.63 13.09 6.44
C TYR A 78 -5.10 13.71 7.76
N THR A 79 -6.36 13.47 8.10
CA THR A 79 -6.98 13.78 9.39
C THR A 79 -7.55 12.50 10.03
N ASP A 80 -7.70 12.49 11.35
CA ASP A 80 -8.28 11.35 12.07
C ASP A 80 -9.66 10.98 11.52
N GLU A 81 -10.52 11.98 11.29
CA GLU A 81 -11.88 11.79 10.78
C GLU A 81 -11.87 11.21 9.37
N SER A 82 -11.13 11.80 8.43
CA SER A 82 -11.06 11.32 7.04
C SER A 82 -10.52 9.90 6.98
N LEU A 83 -9.43 9.61 7.69
CA LEU A 83 -8.81 8.29 7.71
C LEU A 83 -9.75 7.26 8.33
N THR A 84 -10.36 7.54 9.49
CA THR A 84 -11.22 6.55 10.17
C THR A 84 -12.58 6.34 9.50
N SER A 85 -13.13 7.38 8.88
CA SER A 85 -14.41 7.31 8.16
C SER A 85 -14.30 6.65 6.79
N THR A 86 -13.12 6.62 6.16
CA THR A 86 -12.95 6.06 4.81
C THR A 86 -12.11 4.78 4.77
N LEU A 87 -11.11 4.64 5.64
CA LEU A 87 -10.28 3.43 5.74
C LEU A 87 -10.68 2.52 6.91
N GLY A 88 -11.68 2.90 7.71
CA GLY A 88 -12.13 2.10 8.84
C GLY A 88 -11.25 2.29 10.07
N GLY A 89 -11.10 1.26 10.90
CA GLY A 89 -10.46 1.39 12.19
C GLY A 89 -11.26 2.24 13.18
N GLU A 90 -10.78 2.30 14.41
CA GLU A 90 -11.36 3.11 15.50
C GLU A 90 -10.49 4.31 15.85
N ARG A 91 -9.18 4.26 15.57
CA ARG A 91 -8.27 5.37 15.88
C ARG A 91 -7.08 5.45 14.94
N VAL A 92 -6.55 6.66 14.79
CA VAL A 92 -5.27 6.93 14.13
C VAL A 92 -4.19 7.07 15.21
N VAL A 93 -3.03 6.46 14.96
CA VAL A 93 -1.83 6.67 15.76
C VAL A 93 -0.78 7.34 14.89
N TRP A 94 -0.52 8.61 15.18
CA TRP A 94 0.47 9.41 14.48
C TRP A 94 1.88 9.11 14.98
N ARG A 95 2.79 8.86 14.04
CA ARG A 95 4.23 8.84 14.30
C ARG A 95 4.88 10.17 13.91
N GLN A 96 4.37 10.79 12.87
CA GLN A 96 4.79 12.12 12.42
C GLN A 96 3.59 12.85 11.83
N ASP A 97 3.41 14.09 12.26
CA ASP A 97 2.28 14.91 11.84
C ASP A 97 2.75 16.37 11.63
N THR A 98 3.04 16.70 10.37
CA THR A 98 3.49 18.03 9.96
C THR A 98 2.86 18.40 8.61
N ASP A 99 2.94 19.68 8.22
CA ASP A 99 2.43 20.19 6.95
C ASP A 99 3.15 19.66 5.70
N LYS A 100 4.25 18.94 5.87
CA LYS A 100 5.03 18.36 4.75
C LYS A 100 5.13 16.85 4.83
N TRP A 101 4.90 16.27 6.00
CA TRP A 101 5.07 14.85 6.24
C TRP A 101 4.04 14.36 7.25
N LYS A 102 3.24 13.39 6.82
CA LYS A 102 2.25 12.67 7.61
C LYS A 102 2.63 11.18 7.61
N MET A 103 2.74 10.55 8.78
CA MET A 103 3.03 9.12 8.89
C MET A 103 2.37 8.56 10.15
N GLY A 104 1.75 7.41 10.02
CA GLY A 104 1.08 6.75 11.13
C GLY A 104 0.50 5.40 10.73
N TRP A 105 -0.35 4.88 11.60
CA TRP A 105 -1.11 3.67 11.36
C TRP A 105 -2.52 3.79 11.94
N LEU A 106 -3.44 2.98 11.43
CA LEU A 106 -4.79 2.85 11.96
C LEU A 106 -4.87 1.57 12.81
N GLU A 107 -5.67 1.63 13.86
CA GLU A 107 -5.96 0.49 14.74
C GLU A 107 -7.47 0.34 14.94
N GLY A 108 -7.92 -0.80 15.49
CA GLY A 108 -9.34 -1.05 15.78
C GLY A 108 -10.11 -1.68 14.61
N PHE A 109 -9.51 -2.68 13.97
CA PHE A 109 -10.08 -3.33 12.76
C PHE A 109 -10.83 -4.62 13.05
N GLU A 110 -11.03 -4.99 14.31
CA GLU A 110 -11.53 -6.30 14.74
C GLU A 110 -12.95 -6.58 14.21
N LYS A 111 -13.72 -5.54 13.90
CA LYS A 111 -15.05 -5.66 13.27
C LYS A 111 -15.00 -6.02 11.78
N ILE A 112 -13.88 -5.76 11.12
CA ILE A 112 -13.68 -6.04 9.68
C ILE A 112 -12.95 -7.37 9.51
N VAL A 113 -11.84 -7.57 10.23
CA VAL A 113 -11.08 -8.82 10.27
C VAL A 113 -10.69 -9.06 11.72
N GLU A 114 -11.10 -10.20 12.25
CA GLU A 114 -10.79 -10.58 13.63
C GLU A 114 -9.28 -10.75 13.84
N SER A 115 -8.82 -10.40 15.04
CA SER A 115 -7.44 -10.64 15.44
C SER A 115 -7.13 -12.14 15.52
N HIS A 116 -5.90 -12.51 15.20
CA HIS A 116 -5.44 -13.90 15.23
C HIS A 116 -4.50 -14.14 16.41
N ALA A 117 -4.84 -15.11 17.26
CA ALA A 117 -3.95 -15.56 18.32
C ALA A 117 -2.84 -16.45 17.73
N LEU A 118 -1.58 -16.04 17.92
CA LEU A 118 -0.40 -16.80 17.51
C LEU A 118 -0.08 -17.89 18.57
N PRO A 119 0.59 -19.00 18.17
CA PRO A 119 0.94 -20.09 19.09
C PRO A 119 1.81 -19.69 20.30
N ASN A 120 2.50 -18.54 20.23
CA ASN A 120 3.32 -18.00 21.32
C ASN A 120 2.52 -17.12 22.31
N GLY A 121 1.19 -17.07 22.18
CA GLY A 121 0.30 -16.26 23.02
C GLY A 121 0.20 -14.79 22.59
N ASN A 122 0.95 -14.36 21.58
CA ASN A 122 0.81 -13.01 21.03
C ASN A 122 -0.45 -12.92 20.17
N VAL A 123 -1.10 -11.76 20.18
CA VAL A 123 -2.25 -11.49 19.31
C VAL A 123 -1.77 -10.64 18.14
N PHE A 124 -1.96 -11.15 16.93
CA PHE A 124 -1.74 -10.39 15.70
C PHE A 124 -3.05 -9.69 15.32
N PRO A 125 -3.07 -8.37 15.10
CA PRO A 125 -4.28 -7.67 14.66
C PRO A 125 -4.73 -8.20 13.28
N GLY A 126 -6.04 -8.32 13.06
CA GLY A 126 -6.57 -8.85 11.80
C GLY A 126 -6.13 -8.04 10.58
N ILE A 127 -5.99 -6.72 10.75
CA ILE A 127 -5.47 -5.78 9.77
C ILE A 127 -4.39 -4.90 10.43
N GLN A 128 -3.28 -4.69 9.72
CA GLN A 128 -2.35 -3.60 9.97
C GLN A 128 -2.38 -2.64 8.78
N LEU A 129 -2.84 -1.40 9.01
CA LEU A 129 -2.88 -0.36 7.98
C LEU A 129 -1.92 0.76 8.35
N HIS A 130 -0.88 0.95 7.56
CA HIS A 130 0.13 1.99 7.71
C HIS A 130 0.01 2.98 6.57
N PHE A 131 0.30 4.25 6.85
CA PHE A 131 0.29 5.29 5.83
C PHE A 131 1.49 6.23 5.95
N LEU A 132 1.91 6.76 4.81
CA LEU A 132 2.94 7.77 4.66
C LEU A 132 2.51 8.76 3.57
N PHE A 133 2.73 10.03 3.82
CA PHE A 133 2.63 11.12 2.86
C PHE A 133 3.78 12.09 3.05
N ASP A 134 4.39 12.53 1.95
CA ASP A 134 5.53 13.45 1.90
C ASP A 134 5.33 14.45 0.75
N ALA A 135 5.28 15.73 1.07
CA ALA A 135 5.17 16.83 0.12
C ALA A 135 6.46 17.67 0.10
N ARG A 136 7.11 17.72 -1.06
CA ARG A 136 8.34 18.49 -1.30
C ARG A 136 8.23 19.28 -2.60
N GLY A 137 8.15 20.60 -2.47
CA GLY A 137 7.97 21.48 -3.63
C GLY A 137 6.60 21.26 -4.26
N ASP A 138 6.58 20.98 -5.55
CA ASP A 138 5.42 20.61 -6.35
C ASP A 138 5.08 19.12 -6.28
N VAL A 139 5.94 18.29 -5.67
CA VAL A 139 5.77 16.84 -5.66
C VAL A 139 5.15 16.35 -4.36
N ALA A 140 4.06 15.61 -4.45
CA ALA A 140 3.44 14.86 -3.36
C ALA A 140 3.58 13.35 -3.57
N LYS A 141 4.14 12.66 -2.57
CA LYS A 141 4.29 11.21 -2.55
C LYS A 141 3.43 10.62 -1.45
N TYR A 142 2.81 9.48 -1.73
CA TYR A 142 2.03 8.77 -0.73
C TYR A 142 2.24 7.27 -0.82
N ARG A 143 1.99 6.60 0.31
CA ARG A 143 1.99 5.15 0.42
C ARG A 143 1.03 4.70 1.50
N ILE A 144 0.17 3.73 1.17
CA ILE A 144 -0.70 3.00 2.08
C ILE A 144 -0.26 1.54 2.01
N ASP A 145 0.09 0.95 3.15
CA ASP A 145 0.36 -0.49 3.28
C ASP A 145 -0.71 -1.12 4.16
N LEU A 146 -1.44 -2.07 3.60
CA LEU A 146 -2.39 -2.93 4.29
C LEU A 146 -1.80 -4.34 4.37
N ARG A 147 -1.72 -4.90 5.58
CA ARG A 147 -1.34 -6.30 5.81
C ARG A 147 -2.45 -7.01 6.57
N LEU A 148 -2.73 -8.23 6.15
CA LEU A 148 -3.83 -9.03 6.67
C LEU A 148 -3.31 -10.24 7.44
N ALA A 149 -4.04 -10.62 8.48
CA ALA A 149 -3.93 -11.94 9.08
C ALA A 149 -4.41 -13.02 8.10
N LYS A 150 -4.11 -14.28 8.40
CA LYS A 150 -4.15 -15.42 7.47
C LYS A 150 -5.51 -15.74 6.81
N ASN A 151 -6.61 -15.04 7.12
CA ASN A 151 -7.98 -15.36 6.70
C ASN A 151 -8.72 -14.12 6.16
N ALA A 152 -8.32 -13.60 5.01
CA ALA A 152 -8.92 -12.41 4.43
C ALA A 152 -10.23 -12.68 3.66
N HIS A 153 -10.50 -13.92 3.26
CA HIS A 153 -11.63 -14.33 2.41
C HIS A 153 -11.81 -13.53 1.10
N VAL A 154 -10.86 -12.67 0.72
CA VAL A 154 -10.81 -11.97 -0.57
C VAL A 154 -9.87 -12.74 -1.46
N THR A 155 -10.39 -13.35 -2.53
CA THR A 155 -9.63 -14.19 -3.45
C THR A 155 -8.96 -13.36 -4.55
N PHE A 156 -8.07 -14.01 -5.31
CA PHE A 156 -7.50 -13.48 -6.54
C PHE A 156 -8.57 -12.95 -7.49
N GLU A 157 -9.62 -13.72 -7.77
CA GLU A 157 -10.69 -13.33 -8.69
C GLU A 157 -11.42 -12.08 -8.19
N THR A 158 -11.69 -11.99 -6.89
CA THR A 158 -12.35 -10.83 -6.28
C THR A 158 -11.47 -9.58 -6.38
N ALA A 159 -10.15 -9.73 -6.19
CA ALA A 159 -9.21 -8.63 -6.35
C ALA A 159 -9.08 -8.19 -7.82
N GLU A 160 -9.05 -9.14 -8.76
CA GLU A 160 -9.04 -8.88 -10.20
C GLU A 160 -10.29 -8.11 -10.65
N GLU A 161 -11.47 -8.53 -10.19
CA GLU A 161 -12.73 -7.83 -10.48
C GLU A 161 -12.74 -6.39 -9.97
N LEU A 162 -12.10 -6.14 -8.83
CA LEU A 162 -12.04 -4.82 -8.20
C LEU A 162 -11.01 -3.92 -8.87
N PHE A 163 -9.79 -4.39 -9.09
CA PHE A 163 -8.66 -3.56 -9.54
C PHE A 163 -8.41 -3.64 -11.06
N GLY A 164 -8.67 -4.76 -11.73
CA GLY A 164 -8.23 -5.04 -13.09
C GLY A 164 -9.01 -4.36 -14.24
N LYS A 165 -10.16 -3.72 -13.98
CA LYS A 165 -10.98 -3.09 -15.04
C LYS A 165 -10.47 -1.74 -15.53
N ASP A 166 -9.88 -0.94 -14.63
CA ASP A 166 -9.34 0.41 -14.94
C ASP A 166 -7.82 0.48 -14.74
N TRP A 167 -7.23 -0.61 -14.23
CA TRP A 167 -5.81 -0.73 -13.98
C TRP A 167 -5.26 -1.92 -14.77
N VAL A 168 -4.13 -1.72 -15.42
CA VAL A 168 -3.41 -2.72 -16.21
C VAL A 168 -2.23 -3.27 -15.42
N LEU A 169 -1.86 -4.53 -15.70
CA LEU A 169 -0.66 -5.13 -15.15
C LEU A 169 0.58 -4.34 -15.60
N ASP A 170 1.40 -3.88 -14.65
CA ASP A 170 2.63 -3.13 -14.94
C ASP A 170 3.73 -4.10 -15.45
N GLU A 171 3.92 -4.15 -16.77
CA GLU A 171 4.84 -5.07 -17.45
C GLU A 171 6.29 -4.88 -17.01
N ASP A 172 6.75 -3.63 -16.88
CA ASP A 172 8.13 -3.30 -16.49
C ASP A 172 8.41 -3.77 -15.05
N ALA A 173 7.42 -3.63 -14.15
CA ALA A 173 7.53 -4.07 -12.78
C ALA A 173 7.57 -5.60 -12.64
N VAL A 174 6.79 -6.33 -13.46
CA VAL A 174 6.76 -7.81 -13.47
C VAL A 174 8.05 -8.39 -14.06
N LEU A 175 8.54 -7.84 -15.18
CA LEU A 175 9.76 -8.29 -15.86
C LEU A 175 11.02 -8.08 -15.01
N SER A 176 11.04 -7.05 -14.14
CA SER A 176 12.16 -6.82 -13.22
C SER A 176 12.31 -7.87 -12.12
N ARG A 177 11.27 -8.70 -11.85
CA ARG A 177 11.26 -9.72 -10.79
C ARG A 177 11.24 -11.16 -11.28
N ALA A 178 10.83 -11.39 -12.53
CA ALA A 178 10.79 -12.73 -13.13
C ALA A 178 11.81 -12.84 -14.27
N MET A 179 13.05 -13.24 -13.95
CA MET A 179 13.97 -13.73 -14.98
C MET A 179 13.53 -15.11 -15.47
N THR A 180 12.57 -15.14 -16.41
CA THR A 180 12.54 -16.09 -17.53
C THR A 180 11.58 -15.57 -18.62
N PRO A 181 12.09 -15.17 -19.79
CA PRO A 181 11.31 -14.51 -20.83
C PRO A 181 10.59 -15.54 -21.71
N THR A 182 9.57 -16.23 -21.20
CA THR A 182 8.74 -17.11 -22.03
C THR A 182 7.32 -17.28 -21.47
N ARG A 183 6.50 -16.23 -21.53
CA ARG A 183 5.06 -16.36 -21.79
C ARG A 183 4.46 -14.98 -21.96
N ASN A 184 3.86 -14.73 -23.11
CA ASN A 184 2.91 -13.65 -23.30
C ASN A 184 1.71 -13.92 -22.37
N PHE A 185 1.75 -13.40 -21.16
CA PHE A 185 0.62 -13.43 -20.24
C PHE A 185 -0.12 -12.10 -20.35
N PHE A 186 -1.13 -12.06 -21.20
CA PHE A 186 -2.07 -10.93 -21.30
C PHE A 186 -3.12 -10.94 -20.17
N SER A 187 -2.96 -11.80 -19.17
CA SER A 187 -3.84 -11.85 -17.99
C SER A 187 -3.03 -12.29 -16.77
N PRO A 188 -3.20 -11.66 -15.60
CA PRO A 188 -2.59 -12.14 -14.37
C PRO A 188 -3.00 -13.60 -14.14
N THR A 189 -2.03 -14.45 -13.81
CA THR A 189 -2.30 -15.84 -13.45
C THR A 189 -2.32 -15.97 -11.93
N HIS A 190 -3.05 -16.97 -11.44
CA HIS A 190 -3.12 -17.24 -10.01
C HIS A 190 -1.70 -17.33 -9.44
N PRO A 191 -1.36 -16.52 -8.42
CA PRO A 191 0.00 -16.45 -7.90
C PRO A 191 0.38 -17.77 -7.22
N MET A 192 1.63 -18.18 -7.34
CA MET A 192 2.18 -19.35 -6.65
C MET A 192 2.56 -19.06 -5.18
N GLY A 193 1.89 -18.09 -4.56
CA GLY A 193 2.17 -17.57 -3.21
C GLY A 193 3.31 -16.54 -3.16
N ASN A 194 3.15 -15.49 -2.34
CA ASN A 194 4.14 -14.45 -2.02
C ASN A 194 4.69 -13.59 -3.19
N THR A 195 4.25 -13.82 -4.43
CA THR A 195 4.58 -12.95 -5.57
C THR A 195 3.53 -11.84 -5.68
N PRO A 196 3.90 -10.55 -5.56
CA PRO A 196 2.97 -9.46 -5.76
C PRO A 196 2.58 -9.33 -7.23
N ILE A 197 1.29 -9.07 -7.47
CA ILE A 197 0.75 -8.60 -8.74
C ILE A 197 0.67 -7.08 -8.66
N ILE A 198 1.27 -6.39 -9.63
CA ILE A 198 1.40 -4.93 -9.62
C ILE A 198 0.52 -4.35 -10.73
N TYR A 199 -0.45 -3.55 -10.34
CA TYR A 199 -1.38 -2.84 -11.21
C TYR A 199 -0.99 -1.37 -11.29
N SER A 200 -1.18 -0.76 -12.47
CA SER A 200 -1.02 0.67 -12.74
C SER A 200 -2.22 1.19 -13.55
N PRO A 201 -2.60 2.48 -13.48
CA PRO A 201 -3.72 3.00 -14.25
C PRO A 201 -3.46 2.87 -15.76
N GLU A 202 -4.48 2.47 -16.54
CA GLU A 202 -4.37 2.27 -18.00
C GLU A 202 -3.82 3.50 -18.74
N ALA A 203 -4.18 4.70 -18.28
CA ALA A 203 -3.74 5.97 -18.85
C ALA A 203 -2.27 6.31 -18.46
N ALA A 204 -1.30 5.53 -18.96
CA ALA A 204 0.16 5.80 -18.98
C ALA A 204 0.75 6.51 -17.73
N GLY A 205 0.15 6.27 -16.57
CA GLY A 205 0.31 7.11 -15.38
C GLY A 205 1.42 6.58 -14.49
N LYS A 206 2.67 6.94 -14.79
CA LYS A 206 3.89 6.57 -14.02
C LYS A 206 3.92 7.05 -12.56
N GLY A 207 2.79 7.53 -12.05
CA GLY A 207 2.66 8.12 -10.73
C GLY A 207 1.81 7.31 -9.76
N LYS A 208 1.11 6.23 -10.14
CA LYS A 208 0.32 5.44 -9.17
C LYS A 208 0.43 3.95 -9.42
N GLN A 209 0.51 3.19 -8.34
CA GLN A 209 0.61 1.73 -8.38
C GLN A 209 -0.16 1.09 -7.22
N ILE A 210 -0.76 -0.06 -7.49
CA ILE A 210 -1.35 -0.95 -6.48
C ILE A 210 -0.66 -2.31 -6.61
N ALA A 211 0.04 -2.74 -5.58
CA ALA A 211 0.65 -4.06 -5.49
C ALA A 211 -0.16 -4.94 -4.53
N ILE A 212 -0.54 -6.13 -4.97
CA ILE A 212 -1.35 -7.09 -4.22
C ILE A 212 -0.57 -8.40 -4.09
N GLU A 213 -0.28 -8.82 -2.87
CA GLU A 213 0.32 -10.13 -2.57
C GLU A 213 -0.76 -11.09 -2.09
N PHE A 214 -0.63 -12.35 -2.48
CA PHE A 214 -1.57 -13.41 -2.13
C PHE A 214 -0.84 -14.56 -1.42
N ASN A 215 -1.55 -15.21 -0.50
CA ASN A 215 -1.08 -16.40 0.18
C ASN A 215 -1.12 -17.65 -0.74
N GLU A 216 -0.71 -18.80 -0.21
CA GLU A 216 -0.72 -20.09 -0.93
C GLU A 216 -2.12 -20.58 -1.35
N HIS A 217 -3.18 -20.03 -0.75
CA HIS A 217 -4.57 -20.34 -1.06
C HIS A 217 -5.20 -19.34 -2.05
N GLY A 218 -4.43 -18.36 -2.54
CA GLY A 218 -4.95 -17.33 -3.45
C GLY A 218 -5.74 -16.23 -2.76
N GLU A 219 -5.62 -16.08 -1.45
CA GLU A 219 -6.28 -15.01 -0.71
C GLU A 219 -5.33 -13.82 -0.54
N VAL A 220 -5.88 -12.60 -0.58
CA VAL A 220 -5.13 -11.37 -0.39
C VAL A 220 -4.46 -11.35 0.98
N GLN A 221 -3.15 -11.09 0.99
CA GLN A 221 -2.32 -11.00 2.20
C GLN A 221 -1.79 -9.59 2.43
N THR A 222 -1.35 -8.93 1.36
CA THR A 222 -0.82 -7.56 1.42
C THR A 222 -1.43 -6.75 0.29
N VAL A 223 -1.82 -5.51 0.57
CA VAL A 223 -2.14 -4.51 -0.45
C VAL A 223 -1.28 -3.27 -0.19
N ARG A 224 -0.54 -2.83 -1.19
CA ARG A 224 0.22 -1.58 -1.15
C ARG A 224 -0.27 -0.66 -2.24
N VAL A 225 -0.72 0.52 -1.86
CA VAL A 225 -1.01 1.60 -2.79
C VAL A 225 0.08 2.64 -2.63
N SER A 226 0.66 3.11 -3.73
CA SER A 226 1.62 4.19 -3.69
C SER A 226 1.47 5.09 -4.89
N GLY A 227 1.84 6.35 -4.71
CA GLY A 227 1.93 7.25 -5.83
C GLY A 227 2.78 8.49 -5.60
N GLU A 228 3.01 9.18 -6.71
CA GLU A 228 3.73 10.44 -6.86
C GLU A 228 2.94 11.31 -7.84
N VAL A 229 2.57 12.51 -7.39
CA VAL A 229 1.86 13.53 -8.16
C VAL A 229 2.71 14.80 -8.18
N LYS A 230 2.78 15.47 -9.33
CA LYS A 230 3.46 16.77 -9.52
C LYS A 230 2.44 17.86 -9.83
#